data_AF-A0A9E8N5L7-F1
#
_entry.id   AF-A0A9E8N5L7-F1
#
_cell.length_a   1.000
_cell.length_b   1.000
_cell.length_c   1.000
_cell.angle_alpha   90.00
_cell.angle_beta   90.00
_cell.angle_gamma   90.00
#
_symmetry.space_group_name_H-M   'P 1'
#
loop_
_entity.id
_entity.type
_entity.pdbx_description
1 polymer ?
#
loop_
_entity_poly.entity_id
_entity_poly.type
_entity_poly.pdbx_seq_one_letter_code
_entity_poly.pdbx_strand_id
1 'polypeptide(L)'
;MSGLRPIAFITLNAFLMFLFGCATPGSNLGINVKEVTQEKRKSVVLFRCSAKIDSQKNEGSGRFYWVIATCDNLYSSTNNLNFYDFPSAEARKDGWVYFMLEPGTYYLEVSPKVDTLKNSHYFTPDSFWFSVPQGNKVIYIGTLSTACETTRGLISRQVDQCSEIKVIDQTESAKVIARASFRQYGSLSSVIMKPLSRPRTTRTMGELVPMGYTTTSTQELNSPNWKRRNIISAMGMGIGLEKLSFKRDGSSQFVNDHPYLSAFLNLSAPPVAILYSVYYLPVAFTGGVIAGEVSEHKWQPAIQGLQQELQENDPAAMLSSAFKTSLSQYDATAPINLKEADDPFVRAKQLGLKSIFEANFLNIELSECKERGCFCIVVNMRSRVWETASKNLLYDSVSQYSNKAIREKPVFFVTEVGGGCSECRKMEDYCGPEGRKFLKDELSKAIQLSVQKIFNDVLKENSR
;
A
#
# COMPACT_ATOMS: atom_id res chain seq x y z
N MET A 1 -38.57 46.42 22.37
CA MET A 1 -38.42 45.55 23.56
C MET A 1 -38.13 44.15 23.06
N SER A 2 -36.84 43.94 22.86
CA SER A 2 -36.19 42.81 22.22
C SER A 2 -34.81 42.75 22.85
N GLY A 3 -34.31 41.55 23.12
CA GLY A 3 -32.92 41.38 23.50
C GLY A 3 -32.73 40.48 24.70
N LEU A 4 -32.85 39.17 24.50
CA LEU A 4 -32.20 38.14 25.34
C LEU A 4 -32.37 36.74 24.73
N ARG A 5 -31.89 36.49 23.50
CA ARG A 5 -31.82 35.12 22.91
C ARG A 5 -30.64 34.78 21.97
N PRO A 6 -29.37 35.22 22.17
CA PRO A 6 -28.23 34.53 21.53
C PRO A 6 -27.43 33.60 22.46
N ILE A 7 -27.47 33.83 23.78
CA ILE A 7 -26.55 33.16 24.72
C ILE A 7 -26.93 31.70 24.97
N ALA A 8 -28.22 31.37 24.97
CA ALA A 8 -28.71 30.01 25.23
C ALA A 8 -28.41 29.01 24.09
N PHE A 9 -28.24 29.48 22.85
CA PHE A 9 -27.94 28.61 21.70
C PHE A 9 -26.46 28.25 21.60
N ILE A 10 -25.58 29.11 22.13
CA ILE A 10 -24.13 28.91 22.15
C ILE A 10 -23.74 27.96 23.29
N THR A 11 -24.37 28.07 24.46
CA THR A 11 -24.09 27.17 25.59
C THR A 11 -24.57 25.73 25.35
N LEU A 12 -25.68 25.52 24.64
CA LEU A 12 -26.18 24.17 24.34
C LEU A 12 -25.28 23.40 23.36
N ASN A 13 -24.70 24.08 22.36
CA ASN A 13 -23.77 23.45 21.40
C ASN A 13 -22.39 23.15 22.02
N ALA A 14 -21.90 24.02 22.90
CA ALA A 14 -20.66 23.77 23.62
C ALA A 14 -20.78 22.55 24.57
N PHE A 15 -21.95 22.36 25.19
CA PHE A 15 -22.20 21.23 26.08
C PHE A 15 -22.32 19.90 25.32
N LEU A 16 -22.90 19.90 24.12
CA LEU A 16 -22.92 18.72 23.25
C LEU A 16 -21.52 18.32 22.78
N MET A 17 -20.64 19.27 22.45
CA MET A 17 -19.25 18.96 22.08
C MET A 17 -18.43 18.38 23.26
N PHE A 18 -18.67 18.83 24.50
CA PHE A 18 -17.98 18.29 25.67
C PHE A 18 -18.41 16.85 26.01
N LEU A 19 -19.67 16.47 25.74
CA LEU A 19 -20.18 15.13 26.01
C LEU A 19 -19.65 14.06 25.02
N PHE A 20 -19.29 14.44 23.79
CA PHE A 20 -18.65 13.53 22.84
C PHE A 20 -17.13 13.38 23.02
N GLY A 21 -16.48 14.26 23.80
CA GLY A 21 -15.02 14.30 23.96
C GLY A 21 -14.44 13.43 25.09
N CYS A 22 -15.25 12.98 26.07
CA CYS A 22 -14.73 12.37 27.30
C CYS A 22 -14.86 10.84 27.40
N ALA A 23 -15.28 10.14 26.35
CA ALA A 23 -15.46 8.68 26.37
C ALA A 23 -14.74 7.98 25.22
N THR A 24 -13.42 8.15 25.12
CA THR A 24 -12.57 7.15 24.44
C THR A 24 -11.78 6.41 25.51
N PRO A 25 -12.30 5.30 26.07
CA PRO A 25 -11.50 4.44 26.93
C PRO A 25 -10.26 4.01 26.13
N GLY A 26 -9.07 4.25 26.69
CA GLY A 26 -7.82 3.75 26.14
C GLY A 26 -7.96 2.25 25.87
N SER A 27 -7.95 1.89 24.59
CA SER A 27 -8.27 0.56 24.09
C SER A 27 -7.17 -0.44 24.41
N ASN A 28 -7.09 -0.86 25.67
CA ASN A 28 -6.55 -2.16 26.08
C ASN A 28 -7.69 -3.18 26.20
N LEU A 29 -8.64 -3.14 25.26
CA LEU A 29 -9.53 -4.27 25.04
C LEU A 29 -8.64 -5.39 24.50
N GLY A 30 -8.29 -6.34 25.37
CA GLY A 30 -7.64 -7.57 24.98
C GLY A 30 -8.51 -8.25 23.93
N ILE A 31 -8.22 -7.98 22.65
CA ILE A 31 -8.94 -8.57 21.53
C ILE A 31 -8.81 -10.08 21.70
N ASN A 32 -9.95 -10.75 21.82
CA ASN A 32 -9.99 -12.19 21.93
C ASN A 32 -9.47 -12.78 20.62
N VAL A 33 -8.18 -13.10 20.59
CA VAL A 33 -7.48 -13.59 19.40
C VAL A 33 -8.21 -14.80 18.81
N LYS A 34 -8.94 -15.59 19.63
CA LYS A 34 -9.73 -16.75 19.20
C LYS A 34 -10.88 -16.37 18.26
N GLU A 35 -11.63 -15.32 18.58
CA GLU A 35 -12.79 -14.88 17.80
C GLU A 35 -12.36 -14.41 16.40
N VAL A 36 -11.26 -13.65 16.34
CA VAL A 36 -10.74 -13.12 15.06
C VAL A 36 -10.09 -14.20 14.18
N THR A 37 -9.41 -15.19 14.76
CA THR A 37 -8.76 -16.27 13.98
C THR A 37 -9.71 -17.38 13.54
N GLN A 38 -10.79 -17.63 14.28
CA GLN A 38 -11.79 -18.64 13.93
C GLN A 38 -12.82 -18.12 12.92
N GLU A 39 -13.31 -16.89 13.07
CA GLU A 39 -14.36 -16.36 12.20
C GLU A 39 -13.85 -15.81 10.86
N LYS A 40 -12.61 -15.31 10.79
CA LYS A 40 -12.13 -14.52 9.63
C LYS A 40 -11.00 -15.15 8.81
N ARG A 41 -10.73 -16.46 8.98
CA ARG A 41 -9.67 -17.18 8.25
C ARG A 41 -8.27 -16.52 8.34
N LYS A 42 -7.98 -15.73 9.38
CA LYS A 42 -6.70 -15.06 9.57
C LYS A 42 -5.64 -15.96 10.20
N SER A 43 -4.39 -15.58 10.00
CA SER A 43 -3.19 -16.20 10.56
C SER A 43 -2.48 -15.22 11.48
N VAL A 44 -1.95 -15.73 12.59
CA VAL A 44 -1.03 -15.00 13.47
C VAL A 44 0.33 -14.97 12.78
N VAL A 45 0.80 -13.77 12.41
CA VAL A 45 2.07 -13.58 11.72
C VAL A 45 3.05 -12.91 12.68
N LEU A 46 4.08 -13.65 13.07
CA LEU A 46 5.11 -13.25 14.02
C LEU A 46 6.36 -12.76 13.31
N PHE A 47 6.97 -11.71 13.84
CA PHE A 47 8.32 -11.31 13.51
C PHE A 47 8.98 -10.70 14.73
N ARG A 48 10.30 -10.53 14.67
CA ARG A 48 11.06 -9.86 15.72
C ARG A 48 11.78 -8.66 15.15
N CYS A 49 11.79 -7.56 15.87
CA CYS A 49 12.72 -6.46 15.61
C CYS A 49 13.85 -6.46 16.65
N SER A 50 15.08 -6.43 16.18
CA SER A 50 16.27 -6.28 17.01
C SER A 50 17.11 -5.12 16.51
N ALA A 51 17.13 -4.02 17.27
CA ALA A 51 17.98 -2.87 17.00
C ALA A 51 19.15 -2.82 17.99
N LYS A 52 20.34 -2.49 17.51
CA LYS A 52 21.46 -2.10 18.37
C LYS A 52 21.64 -0.60 18.27
N ILE A 53 21.49 0.13 19.36
CA ILE A 53 21.66 1.59 19.41
C ILE A 53 22.91 1.88 20.23
N ASP A 54 23.92 2.54 19.64
CA ASP A 54 25.22 2.78 20.28
C ASP A 54 25.85 1.48 20.84
N SER A 55 25.76 0.38 20.09
CA SER A 55 26.14 -0.98 20.51
C SER A 55 25.34 -1.57 21.68
N GLN A 56 24.41 -0.83 22.28
CA GLN A 56 23.49 -1.37 23.28
C GLN A 56 22.32 -2.03 22.59
N LYS A 57 21.97 -3.23 23.06
CA LYS A 57 20.79 -3.95 22.56
C LYS A 57 19.55 -3.18 22.99
N ASN A 58 18.84 -2.60 22.03
CA ASN A 58 17.55 -1.98 22.29
C ASN A 58 16.48 -2.92 21.75
N GLU A 59 15.76 -3.54 22.68
CA GLU A 59 14.73 -4.49 22.36
C GLU A 59 13.38 -3.81 22.60
N GLY A 60 12.70 -3.48 21.49
CA GLY A 60 11.43 -2.76 21.53
C GLY A 60 11.01 -2.23 20.17
N SER A 61 9.77 -2.55 19.76
CA SER A 61 9.19 -2.13 18.47
C SER A 61 8.86 -0.63 18.39
N GLY A 62 8.81 0.06 19.54
CA GLY A 62 8.38 1.46 19.64
C GLY A 62 9.26 2.48 18.91
N ARG A 63 10.47 2.09 18.48
CA ARG A 63 11.46 2.93 17.78
C ARG A 63 11.39 2.87 16.26
N PHE A 64 10.46 2.12 15.69
CA PHE A 64 10.29 2.01 14.25
C PHE A 64 8.85 2.36 13.85
N TYR A 65 8.74 2.95 12.68
CA TYR A 65 7.52 3.06 11.92
C TYR A 65 7.45 1.87 10.97
N TRP A 66 6.25 1.30 10.85
CA TRP A 66 6.03 0.18 9.95
C TRP A 66 4.75 0.41 9.16
N VAL A 67 4.80 0.11 7.87
CA VAL A 67 3.63 0.10 7.00
C VAL A 67 3.49 -1.30 6.45
N ILE A 68 2.30 -1.85 6.53
CA ILE A 68 1.97 -3.13 5.93
C ILE A 68 0.79 -2.96 5.00
N ALA A 69 0.90 -3.56 3.82
CA ALA A 69 -0.12 -3.53 2.79
C ALA A 69 -0.19 -4.88 2.08
N THR A 70 -1.38 -5.26 1.61
CA THR A 70 -1.51 -6.42 0.74
C THR A 70 -1.11 -6.06 -0.69
N CYS A 71 -0.37 -6.95 -1.35
CA CYS A 71 -0.03 -6.84 -2.77
C CYS A 71 -1.22 -7.17 -3.68
N ASP A 72 -2.33 -7.69 -3.13
CA ASP A 72 -3.53 -8.04 -3.87
C ASP A 72 -4.50 -6.84 -3.98
N ASN A 73 -4.37 -5.83 -3.13
CA ASN A 73 -5.22 -4.63 -3.16
C ASN A 73 -4.43 -3.37 -2.75
N LEU A 74 -4.04 -2.59 -3.75
CA LEU A 74 -3.21 -1.39 -3.63
C LEU A 74 -3.82 -0.29 -2.76
N TYR A 75 -5.15 -0.17 -2.75
CA TYR A 75 -5.84 0.88 -1.97
C TYR A 75 -6.19 0.43 -0.56
N SER A 76 -6.14 -0.88 -0.28
CA SER A 76 -6.13 -1.38 1.09
C SER A 76 -4.76 -1.19 1.73
N SER A 77 -4.30 0.06 1.79
CA SER A 77 -3.41 0.44 2.87
C SER A 77 -4.17 0.13 4.15
N THR A 78 -3.78 -0.94 4.82
CA THR A 78 -4.32 -1.27 6.13
C THR A 78 -3.71 -0.28 7.12
N ASN A 79 -4.11 0.99 7.02
CA ASN A 79 -3.81 2.04 8.00
C ASN A 79 -4.36 1.69 9.39
N ASN A 80 -5.06 0.55 9.52
CA ASN A 80 -5.57 -0.04 10.74
C ASN A 80 -5.14 -1.51 10.92
N LEU A 81 -3.99 -1.95 10.39
CA LEU A 81 -3.40 -3.18 10.93
C LEU A 81 -2.91 -2.87 12.34
N ASN A 82 -3.76 -3.17 13.31
CA ASN A 82 -3.43 -3.02 14.72
C ASN A 82 -2.19 -3.88 14.99
N PHE A 83 -1.10 -3.21 15.40
CA PHE A 83 0.03 -3.90 15.99
C PHE A 83 -0.45 -4.42 17.32
N TYR A 84 -0.46 -5.74 17.46
CA TYR A 84 -0.84 -6.34 18.71
C TYR A 84 0.41 -6.49 19.57
N ASP A 85 0.28 -5.99 20.79
CA ASP A 85 1.27 -6.23 21.83
C ASP A 85 1.33 -7.73 22.13
N PHE A 86 2.55 -8.27 22.16
CA PHE A 86 2.73 -9.68 22.50
C PHE A 86 2.16 -9.98 23.89
N PRO A 87 1.48 -11.13 24.10
CA PRO A 87 0.88 -11.46 25.39
C PRO A 87 1.90 -11.54 26.53
N SER A 88 3.11 -12.04 26.26
CA SER A 88 4.22 -12.07 27.22
C SER A 88 4.98 -10.74 27.23
N ALA A 89 5.18 -10.19 28.43
CA ALA A 89 5.96 -8.97 28.62
C ALA A 89 7.44 -9.17 28.26
N GLU A 90 7.98 -10.36 28.52
CA GLU A 90 9.35 -10.76 28.19
C GLU A 90 9.53 -10.80 26.67
N ALA A 91 8.62 -11.45 25.95
CA ALA A 91 8.66 -11.49 24.49
C ALA A 91 8.54 -10.09 23.88
N ARG A 92 7.69 -9.23 24.45
CA ARG A 92 7.57 -7.83 24.02
C ARG A 92 8.86 -7.06 24.25
N LYS A 93 9.47 -7.22 25.43
CA LYS A 93 10.78 -6.66 25.74
C LYS A 93 11.81 -7.15 24.73
N ASP A 94 11.81 -8.42 24.35
CA ASP A 94 12.72 -9.00 23.36
C ASP A 94 12.44 -8.58 21.89
N GLY A 95 11.48 -7.68 21.67
CA GLY A 95 11.15 -7.12 20.37
C GLY A 95 10.25 -7.99 19.49
N TRP A 96 9.55 -8.98 20.06
CA TRP A 96 8.56 -9.77 19.34
C TRP A 96 7.27 -8.99 19.12
N VAL A 97 6.75 -9.08 17.90
CA VAL A 97 5.52 -8.44 17.45
C VAL A 97 4.72 -9.44 16.63
N TYR A 98 3.40 -9.29 16.62
CA TYR A 98 2.57 -10.08 15.73
C TYR A 98 1.42 -9.29 15.08
N PHE A 99 0.97 -9.81 13.94
CA PHE A 99 -0.17 -9.33 13.17
C PHE A 99 -1.21 -10.44 13.01
N MET A 100 -2.42 -10.05 12.61
CA MET A 100 -3.43 -10.99 12.11
C MET A 100 -3.73 -10.68 10.65
N LEU A 101 -3.28 -11.56 9.76
CA LEU A 101 -3.33 -11.36 8.31
C LEU A 101 -4.15 -12.46 7.65
N GLU A 102 -4.88 -12.13 6.58
CA GLU A 102 -5.51 -13.12 5.72
C GLU A 102 -4.46 -13.81 4.83
N PRO A 103 -4.72 -15.00 4.29
CA PRO A 103 -3.85 -15.60 3.29
C PRO A 103 -3.63 -14.64 2.12
N GLY A 104 -2.39 -14.45 1.69
CA GLY A 104 -2.05 -13.46 0.67
C GLY A 104 -0.57 -13.10 0.67
N THR A 105 -0.19 -12.15 -0.18
CA THR A 105 1.17 -11.59 -0.19
C THR A 105 1.14 -10.18 0.36
N TYR A 106 2.11 -9.88 1.22
CA TYR A 106 2.18 -8.61 1.93
C TYR A 106 3.52 -7.95 1.70
N TYR A 107 3.46 -6.63 1.69
CA TYR A 107 4.59 -5.74 1.78
C TYR A 107 4.71 -5.22 3.21
N LEU A 108 5.94 -5.15 3.73
CA LEU A 108 6.29 -4.56 5.01
C LEU A 108 7.38 -3.52 4.78
N GLU A 109 7.02 -2.25 4.95
CA GLU A 109 7.94 -1.15 5.03
C GLU A 109 8.38 -0.95 6.48
N VAL A 110 9.68 -0.70 6.68
CA VAL A 110 10.26 -0.44 7.99
C VAL A 110 11.17 0.77 7.92
N SER A 111 10.88 1.75 8.78
CA SER A 111 11.69 2.94 8.91
C SER A 111 11.97 3.23 10.39
N PRO A 112 13.20 3.59 10.78
CA PRO A 112 13.47 4.04 12.13
C PRO A 112 12.68 5.34 12.41
N LYS A 113 12.15 5.48 13.62
CA LYS A 113 11.58 6.75 14.09
C LYS A 113 12.72 7.71 14.36
N VAL A 114 12.89 8.68 13.49
CA VAL A 114 13.83 9.78 13.67
C VAL A 114 13.08 10.92 14.34
N ASP A 115 13.47 11.27 15.57
CA ASP A 115 12.81 12.30 16.38
C ASP A 115 13.03 13.75 15.86
N THR A 116 13.76 13.94 14.75
CA THR A 116 14.11 15.28 14.23
C THR A 116 13.47 15.64 12.90
N LEU A 117 12.79 16.79 12.92
CA LEU A 117 12.21 17.50 11.77
C LEU A 117 13.22 17.83 10.65
N LYS A 118 14.52 17.93 10.95
CA LYS A 118 15.52 18.39 9.96
C LYS A 118 16.07 17.29 9.04
N ASN A 119 15.98 16.02 9.45
CA ASN A 119 16.64 14.91 8.74
C ASN A 119 15.68 13.79 8.28
N SER A 120 14.36 14.01 8.35
CA SER A 120 13.37 13.02 7.90
C SER A 120 13.47 12.66 6.41
N HIS A 121 14.18 13.47 5.62
CA HIS A 121 14.40 13.25 4.20
C HIS A 121 15.48 12.20 3.85
N TYR A 122 16.21 11.65 4.84
CA TYR A 122 17.39 10.82 4.57
C TYR A 122 17.21 9.32 4.76
N PHE A 123 16.12 8.86 5.37
CA PHE A 123 15.87 7.42 5.50
C PHE A 123 14.96 6.93 4.39
N THR A 124 15.58 6.30 3.38
CA THR A 124 14.84 5.42 2.49
C THR A 124 14.40 4.20 3.30
N PRO A 125 13.09 3.97 3.46
CA PRO A 125 12.61 2.86 4.25
C PRO A 125 13.04 1.52 3.64
N ASP A 126 13.44 0.59 4.49
CA ASP A 126 13.70 -0.77 4.05
C ASP A 126 12.38 -1.50 3.85
N SER A 127 12.36 -2.28 2.79
CA SER A 127 11.15 -2.72 2.13
C SER A 127 11.21 -4.22 2.00
N PHE A 128 10.22 -4.94 2.53
CA PHE A 128 10.19 -6.40 2.54
C PHE A 128 8.87 -6.92 2.00
N TRP A 129 8.86 -8.14 1.49
CA TRP A 129 7.65 -8.87 1.17
C TRP A 129 7.68 -10.27 1.79
N PHE A 130 6.49 -10.81 2.06
CA PHE A 130 6.31 -12.17 2.55
C PHE A 130 4.94 -12.70 2.15
N SER A 131 4.78 -14.02 2.16
CA SER A 131 3.50 -14.68 1.87
C SER A 131 2.91 -15.31 3.13
N VAL A 132 1.60 -15.20 3.28
CA VAL A 132 0.81 -15.88 4.30
C VAL A 132 0.08 -17.05 3.61
N PRO A 133 0.59 -18.29 3.72
CA PRO A 133 -0.03 -19.43 3.06
C PRO A 133 -1.39 -19.79 3.66
N GLN A 134 -2.29 -20.29 2.81
CA GLN A 134 -3.60 -20.79 3.24
C GLN A 134 -3.43 -21.99 4.19
N GLY A 135 -4.27 -22.05 5.23
CA GLY A 135 -4.29 -23.15 6.20
C GLY A 135 -3.32 -23.02 7.36
N ASN A 136 -2.24 -22.23 7.22
CA ASN A 136 -1.28 -22.03 8.30
C ASN A 136 -1.76 -20.95 9.26
N LYS A 137 -2.02 -21.31 10.51
CA LYS A 137 -2.58 -20.40 11.51
C LYS A 137 -1.55 -19.58 12.27
N VAL A 138 -0.31 -20.04 12.34
CA VAL A 138 0.80 -19.35 13.02
C VAL A 138 2.02 -19.38 12.10
N ILE A 139 2.50 -18.20 11.71
CA ILE A 139 3.57 -18.04 10.73
C ILE A 139 4.65 -17.12 11.31
N TYR A 140 5.92 -17.49 11.17
CA TYR A 140 7.05 -16.61 11.45
C TYR A 140 7.65 -16.11 10.16
N ILE A 141 7.85 -14.78 10.05
CA ILE A 141 8.34 -14.13 8.82
C ILE A 141 9.77 -13.60 8.93
N GLY A 142 10.48 -13.88 10.03
CA GLY A 142 11.89 -13.49 10.18
C GLY A 142 12.14 -12.48 11.30
N THR A 143 13.42 -12.21 11.54
CA THR A 143 13.90 -11.19 12.48
C THR A 143 14.56 -10.07 11.70
N LEU A 144 14.03 -8.86 11.84
CA LEU A 144 14.61 -7.64 11.32
C LEU A 144 15.70 -7.17 12.27
N SER A 145 16.93 -7.01 11.75
CA SER A 145 18.09 -6.60 12.53
C SER A 145 18.76 -5.39 11.91
N THR A 146 18.99 -4.35 12.71
CA THR A 146 19.72 -3.16 12.30
C THR A 146 20.59 -2.63 13.43
N ALA A 147 21.66 -1.92 13.08
CA ALA A 147 22.48 -1.17 13.99
C ALA A 147 22.30 0.32 13.71
N CYS A 148 22.02 1.10 14.73
CA CYS A 148 21.87 2.53 14.66
C CYS A 148 22.87 3.22 15.57
N GLU A 149 23.32 4.39 15.13
CA GLU A 149 24.17 5.30 15.89
C GLU A 149 23.34 6.51 16.31
N THR A 150 23.52 6.96 17.55
CA THR A 150 22.91 8.21 18.00
C THR A 150 23.89 9.36 17.96
N THR A 151 23.41 10.51 17.53
CA THR A 151 24.11 11.77 17.77
C THR A 151 23.65 12.35 19.10
N ARG A 152 24.62 12.82 19.89
CA ARG A 152 24.37 13.41 21.19
C ARG A 152 23.94 14.87 20.99
N GLY A 153 22.63 15.09 20.91
CA GLY A 153 22.06 16.44 21.00
C GLY A 153 22.16 17.01 22.41
N LEU A 154 21.99 18.33 22.53
CA LEU A 154 22.01 19.05 23.82
C LEU A 154 20.91 18.58 24.78
N ILE A 155 19.80 18.03 24.27
CA ILE A 155 18.58 17.73 25.06
C ILE A 155 18.14 16.25 24.93
N SER A 156 18.51 15.53 23.86
CA SER A 156 18.18 14.11 23.70
C SER A 156 19.18 13.36 22.82
N ARG A 157 19.30 12.04 23.03
CA ARG A 157 19.97 11.14 22.07
C ARG A 157 19.02 10.88 20.92
N GLN A 158 19.44 11.22 19.71
CA GLN A 158 18.64 11.09 18.50
C GLN A 158 19.30 10.05 17.60
N VAL A 159 18.51 9.15 17.03
CA VAL A 159 19.01 8.21 16.01
C VAL A 159 19.41 9.02 14.79
N ASP A 160 20.70 8.96 14.45
CA ASP A 160 21.28 9.72 13.33
C ASP A 160 21.34 8.87 12.06
N GLN A 161 21.94 7.69 12.19
CA GLN A 161 22.18 6.77 11.09
C GLN A 161 21.82 5.36 11.52
N CYS A 162 21.23 4.58 10.62
CA CYS A 162 21.04 3.15 10.79
C CYS A 162 21.63 2.42 9.59
N SER A 163 22.20 1.24 9.84
CA SER A 163 22.59 0.31 8.80
C SER A 163 21.36 -0.25 8.08
N GLU A 164 21.56 -0.78 6.87
CA GLU A 164 20.57 -1.61 6.16
C GLU A 164 19.97 -2.66 7.11
N ILE A 165 18.65 -2.78 7.11
CA ILE A 165 17.93 -3.79 7.88
C ILE A 165 18.14 -5.17 7.26
N LYS A 166 18.73 -6.09 8.03
CA LYS A 166 18.95 -7.48 7.63
C LYS A 166 17.81 -8.36 8.13
N VAL A 167 17.40 -9.32 7.31
CA VAL A 167 16.47 -10.39 7.72
C VAL A 167 17.27 -11.60 8.18
N ILE A 168 17.08 -12.01 9.43
CA ILE A 168 17.73 -13.17 10.05
C ILE A 168 16.67 -14.22 10.34
N ASP A 169 16.96 -15.48 10.06
CA ASP A 169 16.11 -16.60 10.44
C ASP A 169 16.39 -16.99 11.90
N GLN A 170 15.39 -16.79 12.77
CA GLN A 170 15.37 -17.28 14.16
C GLN A 170 14.20 -18.23 14.41
N THR A 171 13.89 -19.10 13.44
CA THR A 171 12.76 -20.03 13.49
C THR A 171 12.70 -20.84 14.78
N GLU A 172 13.84 -21.31 15.32
CA GLU A 172 13.85 -22.07 16.58
C GLU A 172 13.43 -21.23 17.79
N SER A 173 13.86 -19.97 17.87
CA SER A 173 13.38 -19.04 18.90
C SER A 173 11.90 -18.72 18.72
N ALA A 174 11.46 -18.52 17.47
CA ALA A 174 10.06 -18.28 17.15
C ALA A 174 9.18 -19.48 17.55
N LYS A 175 9.65 -20.72 17.40
CA LYS A 175 8.91 -21.93 17.83
C LYS A 175 8.66 -21.93 19.33
N VAL A 176 9.63 -21.53 20.15
CA VAL A 176 9.48 -21.43 21.61
C VAL A 176 8.42 -20.39 21.95
N ILE A 177 8.53 -19.21 21.35
CA ILE A 177 7.62 -18.08 21.57
C ILE A 177 6.19 -18.40 21.10
N ALA A 178 6.04 -19.03 19.93
CA ALA A 178 4.75 -19.45 19.40
C ALA A 178 4.11 -20.57 20.25
N ARG A 179 4.89 -21.52 20.77
CA ARG A 179 4.37 -22.55 21.68
C ARG A 179 3.92 -21.95 23.01
N ALA A 180 4.57 -20.90 23.50
CA ALA A 180 4.17 -20.24 24.74
C ALA A 180 2.87 -19.45 24.58
N SER A 181 2.75 -18.67 23.50
CA SER A 181 1.64 -17.71 23.34
C SER A 181 0.50 -18.17 22.42
N PHE A 182 0.76 -19.10 21.50
CA PHE A 182 -0.14 -19.41 20.38
C PHE A 182 -0.37 -20.91 20.18
N ARG A 183 -0.06 -21.76 21.18
CA ARG A 183 -0.21 -23.23 21.11
C ARG A 183 -1.59 -23.68 20.59
N GLN A 184 -2.64 -22.97 20.98
CA GLN A 184 -4.02 -23.26 20.62
C GLN A 184 -4.33 -23.12 19.11
N TYR A 185 -3.44 -22.48 18.35
CA TYR A 185 -3.61 -22.26 16.91
C TYR A 185 -2.83 -23.26 16.05
N GLY A 186 -2.07 -24.18 16.65
CA GLY A 186 -1.30 -25.20 15.94
C GLY A 186 0.21 -24.91 15.87
N SER A 187 0.91 -25.66 15.02
CA SER A 187 2.36 -25.54 14.86
C SER A 187 2.75 -24.29 14.05
N LEU A 188 3.88 -23.68 14.44
CA LEU A 188 4.49 -22.59 13.69
C LEU A 188 4.99 -23.07 12.32
N SER A 189 4.63 -22.35 11.26
CA SER A 189 5.29 -22.41 9.96
C SER A 189 6.25 -21.23 9.79
N SER A 190 7.35 -21.40 9.04
CA SER A 190 8.31 -20.33 8.79
C SER A 190 8.29 -19.93 7.32
N VAL A 191 8.14 -18.64 7.04
CA VAL A 191 8.16 -18.05 5.70
C VAL A 191 8.97 -16.76 5.77
N ILE A 192 10.29 -16.90 5.71
CA ILE A 192 11.21 -15.76 5.90
C ILE A 192 10.98 -14.70 4.82
N MET A 193 10.75 -13.47 5.27
CA MET A 193 10.52 -12.31 4.42
C MET A 193 11.76 -11.99 3.59
N LYS A 194 11.54 -11.25 2.50
CA LYS A 194 12.52 -11.00 1.46
C LYS A 194 12.57 -9.49 1.19
N PRO A 195 13.74 -8.85 1.09
CA PRO A 195 13.81 -7.44 0.73
C PRO A 195 13.30 -7.23 -0.70
N LEU A 196 12.57 -6.14 -0.92
CA LEU A 196 11.95 -5.73 -2.18
C LEU A 196 12.99 -5.15 -3.16
N SER A 197 14.01 -4.46 -2.64
CA SER A 197 14.94 -3.62 -3.40
C SER A 197 15.97 -4.38 -4.26
N ARG A 198 15.87 -5.69 -4.36
CA ARG A 198 16.78 -6.52 -5.15
C ARG A 198 15.95 -7.46 -6.00
N PRO A 199 15.98 -7.33 -7.35
CA PRO A 199 15.64 -8.46 -8.19
C PRO A 199 16.46 -9.66 -7.70
N ARG A 200 15.83 -10.83 -7.68
CA ARG A 200 16.27 -11.96 -6.84
C ARG A 200 16.68 -13.15 -7.66
N THR A 201 16.77 -13.00 -8.96
CA THR A 201 17.18 -14.09 -9.82
C THR A 201 18.59 -13.80 -10.29
N THR A 202 19.57 -14.35 -9.56
CA THR A 202 20.86 -14.72 -10.18
C THR A 202 20.67 -15.72 -11.32
N ARG A 203 19.46 -16.26 -11.47
CA ARG A 203 19.09 -17.14 -12.55
C ARG A 203 18.99 -16.36 -13.85
N THR A 204 19.67 -16.85 -14.85
CA THR A 204 19.50 -16.40 -16.23
C THR A 204 18.10 -16.79 -16.75
N MET A 205 17.58 -16.10 -17.76
CA MET A 205 16.35 -16.52 -18.44
C MET A 205 16.45 -17.97 -18.95
N GLY A 206 17.65 -18.40 -19.37
CA GLY A 206 17.94 -19.78 -19.75
C GLY A 206 17.64 -20.82 -18.67
N GLU A 207 17.73 -20.45 -17.39
CA GLU A 207 17.38 -21.32 -16.26
C GLU A 207 15.88 -21.34 -15.97
N LEU A 208 15.14 -20.32 -16.38
CA LEU A 208 13.69 -20.22 -16.20
C LEU A 208 12.91 -20.91 -17.33
N VAL A 209 13.50 -21.06 -18.52
CA VAL A 209 12.87 -21.71 -19.67
C VAL A 209 13.00 -23.25 -19.64
N PRO A 210 12.01 -24.00 -20.14
CA PRO A 210 10.76 -23.52 -20.73
C PRO A 210 9.79 -22.96 -19.68
N MET A 211 9.11 -21.87 -20.05
CA MET A 211 8.27 -21.07 -19.16
C MET A 211 6.81 -21.07 -19.65
N GLY A 212 5.89 -21.39 -18.75
CA GLY A 212 4.46 -21.16 -18.98
C GLY A 212 4.07 -19.76 -18.54
N TYR A 213 2.98 -19.22 -19.07
CA TYR A 213 2.47 -17.93 -18.62
C TYR A 213 0.96 -17.93 -18.40
N THR A 214 0.50 -17.08 -17.49
CA THR A 214 -0.91 -16.79 -17.28
C THR A 214 -1.10 -15.29 -17.13
N THR A 215 -2.17 -14.77 -17.72
CA THR A 215 -2.55 -13.36 -17.58
C THR A 215 -3.98 -13.25 -17.12
N THR A 216 -4.20 -12.36 -16.15
CA THR A 216 -5.54 -11.97 -15.74
C THR A 216 -5.66 -10.45 -15.75
N SER A 217 -6.89 -9.95 -15.81
CA SER A 217 -7.15 -8.53 -15.76
C SER A 217 -8.41 -8.27 -14.96
N THR A 218 -8.41 -7.19 -14.18
CA THR A 218 -9.67 -6.53 -13.88
C THR A 218 -10.31 -6.06 -15.19
N GLN A 219 -11.63 -6.20 -15.29
CA GLN A 219 -12.38 -5.61 -16.37
C GLN A 219 -12.93 -4.23 -15.97
N GLU A 220 -12.73 -3.80 -14.72
CA GLU A 220 -13.28 -2.56 -14.18
C GLU A 220 -12.28 -1.40 -14.28
N LEU A 221 -12.77 -0.28 -14.80
CA LEU A 221 -12.16 1.03 -14.79
C LEU A 221 -12.64 1.75 -13.54
N ASN A 222 -11.74 1.93 -12.57
CA ASN A 222 -12.04 2.69 -11.37
C ASN A 222 -12.19 4.17 -11.72
N SER A 223 -13.36 4.71 -11.40
CA SER A 223 -13.63 6.13 -11.55
C SER A 223 -13.02 6.92 -10.38
N PRO A 224 -12.70 8.21 -10.58
CA PRO A 224 -12.30 9.08 -9.49
C PRO A 224 -13.38 9.09 -8.39
N ASN A 225 -12.99 9.15 -7.12
CA ASN A 225 -13.95 9.34 -6.03
C ASN A 225 -14.50 10.78 -6.04
N TRP A 226 -15.51 11.03 -6.89
CA TRP A 226 -16.09 12.35 -7.17
C TRP A 226 -16.57 13.05 -5.90
N LYS A 227 -17.16 12.32 -4.96
CA LYS A 227 -17.62 12.84 -3.67
C LYS A 227 -16.44 13.29 -2.81
N ARG A 228 -15.47 12.41 -2.56
CA ARG A 228 -14.26 12.75 -1.76
C ARG A 228 -13.52 13.94 -2.37
N ARG A 229 -13.36 13.96 -3.69
CA ARG A 229 -12.72 15.05 -4.43
C ARG A 229 -13.42 16.39 -4.21
N ASN A 230 -14.74 16.43 -4.41
CA ASN A 230 -15.49 17.68 -4.28
C ASN A 230 -15.59 18.14 -2.82
N ILE A 231 -15.65 17.22 -1.84
CA ILE A 231 -15.53 17.56 -0.41
C ILE A 231 -14.19 18.25 -0.12
N ILE A 232 -13.06 17.64 -0.51
CA ILE A 232 -11.71 18.20 -0.28
C ILE A 232 -11.58 19.57 -0.97
N SER A 233 -12.10 19.71 -2.19
CA SER A 233 -12.09 20.98 -2.92
C SER A 233 -12.95 22.05 -2.23
N ALA A 234 -14.17 21.70 -1.83
CA ALA A 234 -15.13 22.62 -1.22
C ALA A 234 -14.67 23.09 0.17
N MET A 235 -13.99 22.25 0.94
CA MET A 235 -13.40 22.62 2.22
C MET A 235 -12.17 23.55 2.08
N GLY A 236 -11.78 23.94 0.85
CA GLY A 236 -10.59 24.76 0.60
C GLY A 236 -9.28 24.01 0.89
N MET A 237 -9.35 22.69 1.06
CA MET A 237 -8.26 21.84 1.53
C MET A 237 -7.30 21.42 0.41
N GLY A 238 -7.73 21.56 -0.84
CA GLY A 238 -7.00 21.15 -2.04
C GLY A 238 -5.76 21.98 -2.43
N ILE A 239 -5.17 22.78 -1.52
CA ILE A 239 -3.88 23.48 -1.75
C ILE A 239 -2.79 22.99 -0.77
N GLY A 240 -3.10 22.15 0.24
CA GLY A 240 -2.07 21.68 1.18
C GLY A 240 -2.39 20.45 2.03
N LEU A 241 -3.66 20.09 2.20
CA LEU A 241 -4.07 19.00 3.09
C LEU A 241 -3.96 17.58 2.49
N GLU A 242 -3.70 17.43 1.19
CA GLU A 242 -3.37 16.09 0.64
C GLU A 242 -2.00 15.58 1.14
N LYS A 243 -1.10 16.48 1.57
CA LYS A 243 0.10 16.10 2.34
C LYS A 243 -0.22 15.72 3.79
N LEU A 244 -1.46 15.92 4.22
CA LEU A 244 -1.92 15.69 5.59
C LEU A 244 -2.76 14.42 5.68
N SER A 245 -2.37 13.36 4.95
CA SER A 245 -2.76 11.99 5.29
C SER A 245 -2.61 11.83 6.80
N PHE A 246 -3.72 11.63 7.51
CA PHE A 246 -3.80 11.54 8.97
C PHE A 246 -2.79 10.49 9.46
N LYS A 247 -1.61 10.97 9.81
CA LYS A 247 -0.65 10.23 10.62
C LYS A 247 -1.26 10.15 12.00
N ARG A 248 -1.84 8.99 12.32
CA ARG A 248 -2.50 8.67 13.59
C ARG A 248 -1.46 8.39 14.68
N ASP A 249 -0.46 9.24 14.75
CA ASP A 249 0.58 9.25 15.75
C ASP A 249 0.30 10.53 16.52
N GLY A 250 -0.22 10.39 17.74
CA GLY A 250 -0.65 11.48 18.62
C GLY A 250 0.47 12.45 19.06
N SER A 251 1.52 12.62 18.27
CA SER A 251 2.49 13.69 18.37
C SER A 251 1.91 14.97 17.79
N SER A 252 1.83 16.00 18.63
CA SER A 252 1.30 17.35 18.39
C SER A 252 2.05 18.19 17.31
N GLN A 253 2.90 17.58 16.48
CA GLN A 253 3.77 18.31 15.55
C GLN A 253 3.13 18.66 14.19
N PHE A 254 1.95 18.13 13.89
CA PHE A 254 1.14 18.49 12.69
C PHE A 254 0.73 19.97 12.65
N VAL A 255 0.72 20.61 13.82
CA VAL A 255 0.24 21.98 14.04
C VAL A 255 1.22 22.99 13.41
N ASN A 256 2.54 22.77 13.45
CA ASN A 256 3.52 23.84 13.20
C ASN A 256 3.89 24.10 11.72
N ASP A 257 3.70 23.15 10.80
CA ASP A 257 4.14 23.30 9.40
C ASP A 257 3.07 23.92 8.47
N HIS A 258 1.84 24.11 8.98
CA HIS A 258 0.80 24.87 8.32
C HIS A 258 0.35 26.00 9.25
N PRO A 259 0.84 27.24 9.07
CA PRO A 259 0.56 28.35 10.00
C PRO A 259 -0.95 28.58 10.23
N TYR A 260 -1.77 28.24 9.23
CA TYR A 260 -3.22 28.26 9.33
C TYR A 260 -3.77 27.15 10.25
N LEU A 261 -3.33 25.89 10.10
CA LEU A 261 -3.80 24.78 10.96
C LEU A 261 -3.29 24.88 12.40
N SER A 262 -2.07 25.43 12.63
CA SER A 262 -1.63 25.77 13.99
C SER A 262 -2.53 26.77 14.67
N ALA A 263 -2.99 27.77 13.92
CA ALA A 263 -3.90 28.78 14.41
C ALA A 263 -5.31 28.22 14.67
N PHE A 264 -5.70 27.13 13.99
CA PHE A 264 -6.97 26.43 14.18
C PHE A 264 -7.01 25.50 15.41
N LEU A 265 -5.90 24.82 15.73
CA LEU A 265 -5.87 23.75 16.73
C LEU A 265 -5.43 24.19 18.13
N ASN A 266 -4.84 25.38 18.27
CA ASN A 266 -4.63 25.97 19.60
C ASN A 266 -5.99 26.43 20.16
N LEU A 267 -6.37 26.00 21.37
CA LEU A 267 -7.62 26.41 22.04
C LEU A 267 -7.75 27.92 22.27
N SER A 268 -6.69 28.70 22.03
CA SER A 268 -6.70 30.16 21.97
C SER A 268 -7.02 30.72 20.57
N ALA A 269 -7.53 29.89 19.66
CA ALA A 269 -7.75 30.28 18.28
C ALA A 269 -8.69 31.50 18.22
N PRO A 270 -8.36 32.52 17.40
CA PRO A 270 -9.21 33.68 17.23
C PRO A 270 -10.62 33.24 16.79
N PRO A 271 -11.69 34.01 17.08
CA PRO A 271 -13.08 33.68 16.72
C PRO A 271 -13.27 33.18 15.28
N VAL A 272 -12.40 33.59 14.37
CA VAL A 272 -12.31 33.14 12.97
C VAL A 272 -12.18 31.62 12.82
N ALA A 273 -11.40 30.94 13.67
CA ALA A 273 -11.21 29.50 13.59
C ALA A 273 -12.46 28.72 14.05
N ILE A 274 -13.13 29.21 15.09
CA ILE A 274 -14.42 28.68 15.53
C ILE A 274 -15.46 28.91 14.43
N LEU A 275 -15.51 30.11 13.84
CA LEU A 275 -16.44 30.41 12.75
C LEU A 275 -16.23 29.50 11.54
N TYR A 276 -14.98 29.28 11.15
CA TYR A 276 -14.67 28.39 10.03
C TYR A 276 -14.98 26.92 10.34
N SER A 277 -14.61 26.41 11.52
CA SER A 277 -14.88 25.01 11.87
C SER A 277 -16.37 24.70 12.09
N VAL A 278 -17.12 25.62 12.70
CA VAL A 278 -18.53 25.42 13.04
C VAL A 278 -19.46 25.75 11.88
N TYR A 279 -19.19 26.82 11.13
CA TYR A 279 -20.10 27.26 10.06
C TYR A 279 -19.60 26.89 8.66
N TYR A 280 -18.32 27.11 8.35
CA TYR A 280 -17.83 26.86 7.00
C TYR A 280 -17.66 25.36 6.70
N LEU A 281 -17.04 24.57 7.58
CA LEU A 281 -16.78 23.15 7.30
C LEU A 281 -18.04 22.31 7.04
N PRO A 282 -19.15 22.41 7.81
CA PRO A 282 -20.35 21.63 7.52
C PRO A 282 -21.01 22.04 6.19
N VAL A 283 -21.04 23.35 5.89
CA VAL A 283 -21.58 23.87 4.63
C VAL A 283 -20.72 23.45 3.44
N ALA A 284 -19.39 23.56 3.58
CA ALA A 284 -18.44 23.13 2.57
C ALA A 284 -18.49 21.61 2.32
N PHE A 285 -18.58 20.81 3.39
CA PHE A 285 -18.75 19.36 3.29
C PHE A 285 -20.04 19.01 2.54
N THR A 286 -21.17 19.59 2.94
CA THR A 286 -22.48 19.35 2.30
C THR A 286 -22.45 19.78 0.84
N GLY A 287 -21.94 20.98 0.54
CA GLY A 287 -21.78 21.47 -0.83
C GLY A 287 -20.85 20.58 -1.66
N GLY A 288 -19.78 20.05 -1.05
CA GLY A 288 -18.87 19.10 -1.67
C GLY A 288 -19.51 17.75 -1.98
N VAL A 289 -20.35 17.21 -1.09
CA VAL A 289 -21.11 15.97 -1.35
C VAL A 289 -22.05 16.17 -2.54
N ILE A 290 -22.83 17.25 -2.56
CA ILE A 290 -23.78 17.55 -3.63
C ILE A 290 -23.05 17.76 -4.96
N ALA A 291 -22.00 18.58 -4.98
CA ALA A 291 -21.18 18.79 -6.19
C ALA A 291 -20.51 17.49 -6.65
N GLY A 292 -20.16 16.60 -5.71
CA GLY A 292 -19.67 15.26 -5.95
C GLY A 292 -20.67 14.40 -6.71
N GLU A 293 -21.91 14.31 -6.22
CA GLU A 293 -23.00 13.55 -6.85
C GLU A 293 -23.37 14.09 -8.22
N VAL A 294 -23.41 15.41 -8.39
CA VAL A 294 -23.63 16.05 -9.69
C VAL A 294 -22.50 15.71 -10.67
N SER A 295 -21.25 15.73 -10.21
CA SER A 295 -20.09 15.35 -11.05
C SER A 295 -20.13 13.87 -11.43
N GLU A 296 -20.44 13.00 -10.47
CA GLU A 296 -20.58 11.56 -10.69
C GLU A 296 -21.65 11.28 -11.74
N HIS A 297 -22.85 11.87 -11.59
CA HIS A 297 -23.93 11.71 -12.56
C HIS A 297 -23.58 12.28 -13.94
N LYS A 298 -22.94 13.46 -14.00
CA LYS A 298 -22.50 14.10 -15.25
C LYS A 298 -21.55 13.19 -16.05
N TRP A 299 -20.59 12.58 -15.37
CA TRP A 299 -19.51 11.84 -16.02
C TRP A 299 -19.76 10.33 -16.16
N GLN A 300 -20.77 9.79 -15.46
CA GLN A 300 -21.07 8.36 -15.47
C GLN A 300 -21.26 7.77 -16.87
N PRO A 301 -21.97 8.40 -17.82
CA PRO A 301 -22.13 7.83 -19.16
C PRO A 301 -20.81 7.69 -19.92
N ALA A 302 -19.89 8.66 -19.75
CA ALA A 302 -18.57 8.59 -20.38
C ALA A 302 -17.70 7.50 -19.75
N ILE A 303 -17.71 7.38 -18.41
CA ILE A 303 -17.01 6.30 -17.70
C ILE A 303 -17.54 4.93 -18.15
N GLN A 304 -18.85 4.77 -18.32
CA GLN A 304 -19.45 3.54 -18.86
C GLN A 304 -19.00 3.26 -20.30
N GLY A 305 -18.85 4.29 -21.14
CA GLY A 305 -18.31 4.14 -22.49
C GLY A 305 -16.85 3.69 -22.52
N LEU A 306 -16.02 4.21 -21.61
CA LEU A 306 -14.63 3.79 -21.44
C LEU A 306 -14.52 2.38 -20.86
N GLN A 307 -15.39 2.05 -19.91
CA GLN A 307 -15.53 0.71 -19.32
C GLN A 307 -15.90 -0.32 -20.39
N GLN A 308 -16.83 0.02 -21.28
CA GLN A 308 -17.20 -0.84 -22.41
C GLN A 308 -16.00 -1.03 -23.36
N GLU A 309 -15.29 0.04 -23.71
CA GLU A 309 -14.07 -0.07 -24.54
C GLU A 309 -13.03 -0.97 -23.88
N LEU A 310 -12.85 -0.88 -22.55
CA LEU A 310 -11.95 -1.74 -21.81
C LEU A 310 -12.35 -3.22 -21.92
N GLN A 311 -13.64 -3.53 -21.79
CA GLN A 311 -14.17 -4.89 -21.92
C GLN A 311 -14.03 -5.42 -23.36
N GLU A 312 -14.28 -4.59 -24.36
CA GLU A 312 -14.19 -4.96 -25.79
C GLU A 312 -12.75 -5.28 -26.23
N ASN A 313 -11.74 -4.62 -25.65
CA ASN A 313 -10.34 -4.83 -26.03
C ASN A 313 -9.63 -5.97 -25.26
N ASP A 314 -10.26 -6.55 -24.23
CA ASP A 314 -9.69 -7.59 -23.35
C ASP A 314 -8.21 -7.33 -22.97
N PRO A 315 -7.94 -6.53 -21.93
CA PRO A 315 -6.57 -6.19 -21.53
C PRO A 315 -5.74 -7.43 -21.21
N ALA A 316 -6.36 -8.51 -20.71
CA ALA A 316 -5.65 -9.76 -20.44
C ALA A 316 -5.16 -10.43 -21.74
N ALA A 317 -5.94 -10.36 -22.82
CA ALA A 317 -5.53 -10.83 -24.15
C ALA A 317 -4.43 -9.94 -24.75
N MET A 318 -4.54 -8.61 -24.64
CA MET A 318 -3.48 -7.69 -25.05
C MET A 318 -2.17 -7.98 -24.32
N LEU A 319 -2.23 -8.17 -23.00
CA LEU A 319 -1.10 -8.51 -22.16
C LEU A 319 -0.51 -9.88 -22.52
N SER A 320 -1.36 -10.89 -22.74
CA SER A 320 -0.96 -12.22 -23.22
C SER A 320 -0.20 -12.16 -24.54
N SER A 321 -0.68 -11.36 -25.49
CA SER A 321 -0.03 -11.15 -26.79
C SER A 321 1.34 -10.47 -26.65
N ALA A 322 1.43 -9.43 -25.82
CA ALA A 322 2.68 -8.73 -25.55
C ALA A 322 3.72 -9.65 -24.87
N PHE A 323 3.29 -10.48 -23.91
CA PHE A 323 4.16 -11.47 -23.28
C PHE A 323 4.60 -12.55 -24.25
N LYS A 324 3.68 -13.11 -25.04
CA LYS A 324 4.01 -14.11 -26.05
C LYS A 324 5.07 -13.60 -27.02
N THR A 325 4.90 -12.36 -27.49
CA THR A 325 5.85 -11.69 -28.38
C THR A 325 7.21 -11.53 -27.69
N SER A 326 7.24 -11.06 -26.45
CA SER A 326 8.49 -10.83 -25.72
C SER A 326 9.21 -12.13 -25.34
N LEU A 327 8.49 -13.17 -24.91
CA LEU A 327 9.06 -14.48 -24.57
C LEU A 327 9.61 -15.21 -25.79
N SER A 328 8.99 -15.07 -26.97
CA SER A 328 9.45 -15.70 -28.20
C SER A 328 10.86 -15.25 -28.64
N GLN A 329 11.38 -14.16 -28.07
CA GLN A 329 12.75 -13.71 -28.29
C GLN A 329 13.79 -14.53 -27.51
N TYR A 330 13.38 -15.22 -26.44
CA TYR A 330 14.26 -15.93 -25.50
C TYR A 330 14.14 -17.45 -25.54
N ASP A 331 13.04 -17.97 -26.09
CA ASP A 331 12.78 -19.41 -26.18
C ASP A 331 12.33 -19.77 -27.60
N ALA A 332 12.92 -20.83 -28.15
CA ALA A 332 12.49 -21.41 -29.42
C ALA A 332 11.15 -22.15 -29.27
N THR A 333 10.77 -22.54 -28.05
CA THR A 333 9.47 -23.12 -27.75
C THR A 333 8.44 -22.03 -27.51
N ALA A 334 7.28 -22.14 -28.19
CA ALA A 334 6.21 -21.18 -28.03
C ALA A 334 5.73 -21.17 -26.57
N PRO A 335 5.68 -20.01 -25.90
CA PRO A 335 5.26 -19.94 -24.51
C PRO A 335 3.83 -20.48 -24.36
N ILE A 336 3.60 -21.29 -23.33
CA ILE A 336 2.33 -22.00 -23.16
C ILE A 336 1.42 -21.19 -22.24
N ASN A 337 0.25 -20.82 -22.75
CA ASN A 337 -0.78 -20.18 -21.97
C ASN A 337 -1.44 -21.20 -21.01
N LEU A 338 -1.42 -20.91 -19.71
CA LEU A 338 -1.94 -21.77 -18.64
C LEU A 338 -3.35 -21.37 -18.17
N LYS A 339 -4.02 -20.40 -18.83
CA LYS A 339 -5.31 -19.82 -18.40
C LYS A 339 -6.44 -20.83 -18.22
N GLU A 340 -6.39 -21.99 -18.90
CA GLU A 340 -7.44 -23.01 -18.87
C GLU A 340 -7.23 -24.10 -17.79
N ALA A 341 -6.15 -24.04 -17.01
CA ALA A 341 -5.87 -25.04 -15.99
C ALA A 341 -6.44 -24.65 -14.62
N ASP A 342 -7.14 -25.57 -13.96
CA ASP A 342 -7.59 -25.41 -12.57
C ASP A 342 -6.42 -25.16 -11.60
N ASP A 343 -5.27 -25.80 -11.85
CA ASP A 343 -4.01 -25.54 -11.16
C ASP A 343 -2.88 -25.33 -12.19
N PRO A 344 -2.36 -24.09 -12.33
CA PRO A 344 -1.30 -23.80 -13.28
C PRO A 344 -0.01 -24.57 -12.96
N PHE A 345 0.26 -24.95 -11.71
CA PHE A 345 1.43 -25.73 -11.33
C PHE A 345 1.33 -27.19 -11.77
N VAL A 346 0.14 -27.79 -11.66
CA VAL A 346 -0.08 -29.17 -12.13
C VAL A 346 0.11 -29.22 -13.64
N ARG A 347 -0.49 -28.27 -14.37
CA ARG A 347 -0.35 -28.19 -15.83
C ARG A 347 1.08 -27.88 -16.26
N ALA A 348 1.75 -26.93 -15.61
CA ALA A 348 3.15 -26.63 -15.87
C ALA A 348 4.05 -27.85 -15.66
N LYS A 349 3.82 -28.63 -14.61
CA LYS A 349 4.57 -29.87 -14.35
C LYS A 349 4.31 -30.93 -15.42
N GLN A 350 3.07 -31.12 -15.87
CA GLN A 350 2.72 -32.04 -16.96
C GLN A 350 3.42 -31.67 -18.27
N LEU A 351 3.59 -30.37 -18.52
CA LEU A 351 4.24 -29.82 -19.71
C LEU A 351 5.76 -29.70 -19.59
N GLY A 352 6.35 -30.09 -18.45
CA GLY A 352 7.80 -29.99 -18.22
C GLY A 352 8.32 -28.55 -18.10
N LEU A 353 7.46 -27.59 -17.75
CA LEU A 353 7.84 -26.19 -17.59
C LEU A 353 8.63 -25.99 -16.30
N LYS A 354 9.77 -25.28 -16.38
CA LYS A 354 10.62 -24.98 -15.20
C LYS A 354 10.04 -23.84 -14.36
N SER A 355 9.37 -22.90 -15.00
CA SER A 355 8.79 -21.74 -14.34
C SER A 355 7.41 -21.37 -14.89
N ILE A 356 6.69 -20.61 -14.08
CA ILE A 356 5.39 -20.02 -14.41
C ILE A 356 5.50 -18.52 -14.23
N PHE A 357 5.24 -17.79 -15.30
CA PHE A 357 5.09 -16.36 -15.27
C PHE A 357 3.61 -15.99 -15.13
N GLU A 358 3.31 -15.11 -14.19
CA GLU A 358 1.95 -14.62 -13.99
C GLU A 358 1.96 -13.10 -14.02
N ALA A 359 1.08 -12.49 -14.82
CA ALA A 359 0.89 -11.05 -14.79
C ALA A 359 -0.58 -10.66 -14.77
N ASN A 360 -0.92 -9.80 -13.82
CA ASN A 360 -2.29 -9.45 -13.51
C ASN A 360 -2.44 -7.93 -13.44
N PHE A 361 -3.45 -7.36 -14.10
CA PHE A 361 -3.85 -5.98 -13.81
C PHE A 361 -4.51 -5.95 -12.44
N LEU A 362 -3.90 -5.24 -11.49
CA LEU A 362 -4.48 -5.02 -10.17
C LEU A 362 -5.60 -3.98 -10.24
N ASN A 363 -5.39 -2.93 -11.02
CA ASN A 363 -6.37 -1.90 -11.27
C ASN A 363 -6.07 -1.18 -12.60
N ILE A 364 -7.12 -0.56 -13.13
CA ILE A 364 -7.04 0.44 -14.19
C ILE A 364 -7.92 1.58 -13.68
N GLU A 365 -7.39 2.77 -13.52
CA GLU A 365 -8.14 3.90 -12.95
C GLU A 365 -7.91 5.20 -13.72
N LEU A 366 -8.88 6.09 -13.61
CA LEU A 366 -8.71 7.50 -13.95
C LEU A 366 -8.36 8.27 -12.68
N SER A 367 -7.14 8.82 -12.63
CA SER A 367 -6.64 9.55 -11.47
C SER A 367 -6.48 11.04 -11.78
N GLU A 368 -6.83 11.91 -10.83
CA GLU A 368 -6.74 13.37 -11.01
C GLU A 368 -5.28 13.83 -10.94
N CYS A 369 -4.91 14.65 -11.91
CA CYS A 369 -3.63 15.33 -11.96
C CYS A 369 -3.58 16.55 -11.03
N LYS A 370 -2.39 17.13 -10.87
CA LYS A 370 -2.17 18.37 -10.12
C LYS A 370 -3.06 19.50 -10.64
N GLU A 371 -3.16 19.63 -11.95
CA GLU A 371 -4.10 20.55 -12.60
C GLU A 371 -5.54 20.08 -12.39
N ARG A 372 -6.38 20.94 -11.81
CA ARG A 372 -7.77 20.61 -11.46
C ARG A 372 -8.57 20.25 -12.70
N GLY A 373 -9.33 19.15 -12.59
CA GLY A 373 -10.20 18.68 -13.68
C GLY A 373 -9.44 18.00 -14.82
N CYS A 374 -8.13 17.85 -14.70
CA CYS A 374 -7.34 17.00 -15.60
C CYS A 374 -7.13 15.63 -14.97
N PHE A 375 -7.19 14.59 -15.79
CA PHE A 375 -7.10 13.19 -15.42
C PHE A 375 -6.09 12.46 -16.29
N CYS A 376 -5.46 11.43 -15.75
CA CYS A 376 -4.63 10.52 -16.50
C CYS A 376 -5.02 9.07 -16.18
N ILE A 377 -4.63 8.15 -17.04
CA ILE A 377 -4.86 6.73 -16.82
C ILE A 377 -3.72 6.21 -15.96
N VAL A 378 -4.09 5.51 -14.90
CA VAL A 378 -3.15 4.80 -14.04
C VAL A 378 -3.42 3.31 -14.18
N VAL A 379 -2.38 2.57 -14.56
CA VAL A 379 -2.42 1.13 -14.69
C VAL A 379 -1.43 0.55 -13.70
N ASN A 380 -1.91 -0.21 -12.72
CA ASN A 380 -1.02 -0.98 -11.86
C ASN A 380 -1.10 -2.46 -12.24
N MET A 381 0.06 -3.05 -12.45
CA MET A 381 0.20 -4.43 -12.90
C MET A 381 1.12 -5.17 -11.95
N ARG A 382 0.71 -6.34 -11.50
CA ARG A 382 1.53 -7.24 -10.69
C ARG A 382 2.11 -8.32 -11.57
N SER A 383 3.36 -8.67 -11.33
CA SER A 383 4.06 -9.70 -12.09
C SER A 383 4.82 -10.62 -11.17
N ARG A 384 4.64 -11.92 -11.36
CA ARG A 384 5.17 -12.99 -10.52
C ARG A 384 5.88 -14.03 -11.38
N VAL A 385 7.01 -14.53 -10.89
CA VAL A 385 7.69 -15.69 -11.47
C VAL A 385 7.80 -16.76 -10.41
N TRP A 386 7.23 -17.92 -10.69
CA TRP A 386 7.25 -19.08 -9.82
C TRP A 386 8.15 -20.17 -10.39
N GLU A 387 8.88 -20.86 -9.53
CA GLU A 387 9.53 -22.12 -9.88
C GLU A 387 8.50 -23.25 -9.81
N THR A 388 8.30 -23.99 -10.91
CA THR A 388 7.25 -25.01 -10.99
C THR A 388 7.48 -26.15 -9.99
N ALA A 389 8.73 -26.60 -9.86
CA ALA A 389 9.06 -27.80 -9.06
C ALA A 389 8.87 -27.58 -7.55
N SER A 390 9.35 -26.44 -7.05
CA SER A 390 9.32 -26.10 -5.62
C SER A 390 8.12 -25.26 -5.21
N LYS A 391 7.39 -24.69 -6.19
CA LYS A 391 6.38 -23.64 -5.99
C LYS A 391 6.94 -22.39 -5.31
N ASN A 392 8.26 -22.17 -5.37
CA ASN A 392 8.89 -21.00 -4.79
C ASN A 392 8.65 -19.76 -5.67
N LEU A 393 8.23 -18.67 -5.05
CA LEU A 393 8.15 -17.36 -5.70
C LEU A 393 9.56 -16.76 -5.84
N LEU A 394 10.01 -16.63 -7.09
CA LEU A 394 11.33 -16.13 -7.49
C LEU A 394 11.33 -14.61 -7.67
N TYR A 395 10.25 -14.07 -8.24
CA TYR A 395 10.07 -12.65 -8.52
C TYR A 395 8.64 -12.24 -8.22
N ASP A 396 8.45 -11.07 -7.61
CA ASP A 396 7.14 -10.43 -7.41
C ASP A 396 7.34 -8.92 -7.43
N SER A 397 6.62 -8.24 -8.32
CA SER A 397 6.73 -6.79 -8.47
C SER A 397 5.38 -6.22 -8.86
N VAL A 398 5.08 -5.05 -8.32
CA VAL A 398 3.99 -4.21 -8.81
C VAL A 398 4.60 -3.05 -9.57
N SER A 399 4.25 -2.93 -10.85
CA SER A 399 4.65 -1.84 -11.71
C SER A 399 3.48 -0.90 -11.98
N GLN A 400 3.75 0.39 -12.07
CA GLN A 400 2.74 1.41 -12.38
C GLN A 400 3.12 2.22 -13.61
N TYR A 401 2.14 2.34 -14.50
CA TYR A 401 2.10 3.33 -15.56
C TYR A 401 1.19 4.47 -15.12
N SER A 402 1.72 5.69 -15.05
CA SER A 402 0.99 6.84 -14.51
C SER A 402 1.64 8.17 -14.94
N ASN A 403 1.01 9.32 -14.63
CA ASN A 403 1.64 10.63 -14.77
C ASN A 403 2.34 11.06 -13.46
N LYS A 404 3.55 11.61 -13.54
CA LYS A 404 4.29 12.15 -12.38
C LYS A 404 3.57 13.31 -11.66
N ALA A 405 2.59 13.90 -12.32
CA ALA A 405 1.74 14.96 -11.81
C ALA A 405 0.45 14.45 -11.16
N ILE A 406 0.28 13.17 -10.87
CA ILE A 406 -0.87 12.69 -10.09
C ILE A 406 -0.82 13.27 -8.67
N ARG A 407 -1.99 13.58 -8.11
CA ARG A 407 -2.14 14.08 -6.74
C ARG A 407 -1.91 13.01 -5.69
N GLU A 408 -2.50 11.84 -5.88
CA GLU A 408 -2.28 10.69 -5.01
C GLU A 408 -0.90 10.10 -5.30
N LYS A 409 -0.03 10.10 -4.28
CA LYS A 409 1.30 9.49 -4.43
C LYS A 409 1.16 7.98 -4.63
N PRO A 410 2.02 7.37 -5.47
CA PRO A 410 2.06 5.92 -5.61
C PRO A 410 2.29 5.28 -4.25
N VAL A 411 1.72 4.09 -4.07
CA VAL A 411 1.97 3.26 -2.90
C VAL A 411 3.46 2.88 -2.90
N PHE A 412 4.11 2.90 -1.73
CA PHE A 412 5.58 2.84 -1.60
C PHE A 412 6.25 1.61 -2.25
N PHE A 413 5.52 0.53 -2.50
CA PHE A 413 6.03 -0.70 -3.12
C PHE A 413 5.80 -0.79 -4.64
N VAL A 414 5.29 0.29 -5.24
CA VAL A 414 4.97 0.35 -6.66
C VAL A 414 6.14 0.94 -7.42
N THR A 415 6.61 0.23 -8.44
CA THR A 415 7.73 0.66 -9.28
C THR A 415 7.22 1.32 -10.56
N GLU A 416 7.67 2.53 -10.87
CA GLU A 416 7.28 3.18 -12.13
C GLU A 416 7.82 2.39 -13.33
N VAL A 417 6.99 2.20 -14.36
CA VAL A 417 7.45 1.73 -15.68
C VAL A 417 8.16 2.91 -16.35
N GLY A 418 9.48 2.86 -16.44
CA GLY A 418 10.24 3.91 -17.15
C GLY A 418 9.85 3.99 -18.63
N GLY A 419 10.28 5.06 -19.32
CA GLY A 419 10.13 5.16 -20.79
C GLY A 419 8.84 5.82 -21.30
N GLY A 420 8.00 6.34 -20.42
CA GLY A 420 6.84 7.15 -20.77
C GLY A 420 5.92 7.38 -19.58
N CYS A 421 4.99 8.33 -19.70
CA CYS A 421 3.93 8.57 -18.73
C CYS A 421 2.59 8.78 -19.43
N SER A 422 1.49 8.59 -18.70
CA SER A 422 0.16 8.93 -19.19
C SER A 422 -0.01 10.44 -19.27
N GLU A 423 -0.68 10.98 -20.29
CA GLU A 423 -0.89 12.44 -20.37
C GLU A 423 -2.11 12.88 -19.54
N CYS A 424 -1.99 14.04 -18.89
CA CYS A 424 -3.12 14.67 -18.20
C CYS A 424 -4.02 15.36 -19.21
N ARG A 425 -5.30 14.98 -19.25
CA ARG A 425 -6.32 15.51 -20.17
C ARG A 425 -7.56 15.93 -19.41
N LYS A 426 -8.34 16.87 -19.95
CA LYS A 426 -9.59 17.25 -19.30
C LYS A 426 -10.57 16.08 -19.34
N MET A 427 -11.48 16.02 -18.37
CA MET A 427 -12.51 14.97 -18.39
C MET A 427 -13.32 15.01 -19.69
N GLU A 428 -13.60 16.20 -20.21
CA GLU A 428 -14.28 16.41 -21.49
C GLU A 428 -13.59 15.70 -22.66
N ASP A 429 -12.26 15.59 -22.65
CA ASP A 429 -11.50 14.92 -23.71
C ASP A 429 -11.71 13.39 -23.67
N TYR A 430 -11.74 12.81 -22.46
CA TYR A 430 -12.09 11.41 -22.25
C TYR A 430 -13.57 11.12 -22.56
N CYS A 431 -14.45 12.12 -22.42
CA CYS A 431 -15.87 12.01 -22.79
C CYS A 431 -16.10 12.26 -24.29
N GLY A 432 -15.11 12.79 -25.00
CA GLY A 432 -15.19 13.14 -26.41
C GLY A 432 -15.09 11.93 -27.34
N PRO A 433 -15.20 12.15 -28.66
CA PRO A 433 -15.14 11.08 -29.66
C PRO A 433 -13.80 10.32 -29.64
N GLU A 434 -12.70 10.97 -29.26
CA GLU A 434 -11.37 10.36 -29.18
C GLU A 434 -11.10 9.65 -27.82
N GLY A 435 -11.99 9.79 -26.83
CA GLY A 435 -11.72 9.32 -25.46
C GLY A 435 -11.43 7.82 -25.36
N ARG A 436 -12.17 7.00 -26.13
CA ARG A 436 -11.97 5.55 -26.21
C ARG A 436 -10.61 5.19 -26.80
N LYS A 437 -10.19 5.91 -27.85
CA LYS A 437 -8.88 5.74 -28.47
C LYS A 437 -7.76 6.11 -27.50
N PHE A 438 -7.91 7.19 -26.73
CA PHE A 438 -6.94 7.54 -25.68
C PHE A 438 -6.77 6.40 -24.68
N LEU A 439 -7.86 5.80 -24.19
CA LEU A 439 -7.78 4.66 -23.28
C LEU A 439 -7.03 3.47 -23.89
N LYS A 440 -7.37 3.11 -25.14
CA LYS A 440 -6.73 2.01 -25.84
C LYS A 440 -5.23 2.22 -26.06
N ASP A 441 -4.84 3.40 -26.51
CA ASP A 441 -3.45 3.75 -26.79
C ASP A 441 -2.60 3.77 -25.49
N GLU A 442 -3.15 4.37 -24.43
CA GLU A 442 -2.51 4.45 -23.11
C GLU A 442 -2.38 3.06 -22.48
N LEU A 443 -3.39 2.19 -22.61
CA LEU A 443 -3.34 0.81 -22.12
C LEU A 443 -2.30 -0.02 -22.89
N SER A 444 -2.27 0.08 -24.22
CA SER A 444 -1.28 -0.59 -25.06
C SER A 444 0.14 -0.19 -24.66
N LYS A 445 0.37 1.12 -24.47
CA LYS A 445 1.66 1.66 -24.00
C LYS A 445 2.01 1.19 -22.60
N ALA A 446 1.06 1.20 -21.66
CA ALA A 446 1.25 0.69 -20.31
C ALA A 446 1.68 -0.78 -20.30
N ILE A 447 1.03 -1.62 -21.11
CA ILE A 447 1.36 -3.04 -21.28
C ILE A 447 2.79 -3.20 -21.81
N GLN A 448 3.12 -2.52 -22.90
CA GLN A 448 4.45 -2.62 -23.52
C GLN A 448 5.57 -2.22 -22.55
N LEU A 449 5.41 -1.08 -21.88
CA LEU A 449 6.41 -0.59 -20.92
C LEU A 449 6.51 -1.48 -19.69
N SER A 450 5.40 -2.02 -19.19
CA SER A 450 5.42 -2.93 -18.04
C SER A 450 6.10 -4.24 -18.39
N VAL A 451 5.74 -4.85 -19.52
CA VAL A 451 6.38 -6.08 -20.03
C VAL A 451 7.88 -5.85 -20.19
N GLN A 452 8.29 -4.77 -20.87
CA GLN A 452 9.70 -4.43 -21.04
C GLN A 452 10.42 -4.26 -19.70
N LYS A 453 9.81 -3.57 -18.73
CA LYS A 453 10.37 -3.41 -17.39
C LYS A 453 10.57 -4.77 -16.71
N ILE A 454 9.60 -5.66 -16.76
CA ILE A 454 9.70 -6.98 -16.12
C ILE A 454 10.81 -7.82 -16.74
N PHE A 455 10.90 -7.85 -18.06
CA PHE A 455 12.01 -8.53 -18.73
C PHE A 455 13.35 -7.92 -18.35
N ASN A 456 13.46 -6.59 -18.30
CA ASN A 456 14.67 -5.94 -17.82
C ASN A 456 15.00 -6.31 -16.37
N ASP A 457 14.01 -6.34 -15.48
CA ASP A 457 14.21 -6.64 -14.06
C ASP A 457 14.61 -8.12 -13.85
N VAL A 458 14.08 -9.04 -14.67
CA VAL A 458 14.45 -10.47 -14.64
C VAL A 458 15.78 -10.75 -15.37
N LEU A 459 16.15 -9.96 -16.39
CA LEU A 459 17.33 -10.22 -17.23
C LEU A 459 18.60 -9.45 -16.83
N LYS A 460 18.49 -8.18 -16.41
CA LYS A 460 19.65 -7.27 -16.28
C LYS A 460 20.62 -7.61 -15.14
N GLU A 461 20.26 -8.52 -14.23
CA GLU A 461 21.13 -8.89 -13.11
C GLU A 461 22.39 -9.69 -13.50
N ASN A 462 22.60 -10.03 -14.77
CA ASN A 462 23.80 -10.75 -15.22
C ASN A 462 24.89 -9.86 -15.85
N SER A 463 24.73 -8.53 -15.83
CA SER A 463 25.68 -7.58 -16.47
C SER A 463 26.45 -6.69 -15.49
N ARG A 464 26.30 -6.93 -14.19
CA ARG A 464 27.12 -6.36 -13.11
C ARG A 464 27.73 -7.49 -12.30
#